data_AF-A0AAW2E699-F1
#
_entry.id   AF-A0AAW2E699-F1
#
_cell.length_a   1.000
_cell.length_b   1.000
_cell.length_c   1.000
_cell.angle_alpha   90.00
_cell.angle_beta   90.00
_cell.angle_gamma   90.00
#
_symmetry.space_group_name_H-M   'P 1'
#
loop_
_entity.id
_entity.type
_entity.pdbx_description
1 polymer ?
#
loop_
_entity_poly.entity_id
_entity_poly.type
_entity_poly.pdbx_seq_one_letter_code
_entity_poly.pdbx_strand_id
1 'polypeptide(L)' 'ASHQKQMFLISRCVYISTSPIKIVEHFVEFVKVDDTTEKGLFDEIINVINILELDINDIRGQGYDNGSNMKGKSQG' A
#
# COMPACT_ATOMS: atom_id res chain seq x y z
N ALA A 1 4.57 -23.63 -13.96
CA ALA A 1 4.50 -22.16 -13.81
C ALA A 1 4.82 -21.82 -12.35
N SER A 2 5.86 -21.02 -12.09
CA SER A 2 6.22 -20.62 -10.73
C SER A 2 5.26 -19.51 -10.29
N HIS A 3 4.43 -19.78 -9.28
CA HIS A 3 3.55 -18.78 -8.70
C HIS A 3 4.39 -17.85 -7.80
N GLN A 4 4.80 -16.69 -8.33
CA GLN A 4 5.49 -15.67 -7.54
C GLN A 4 4.47 -14.78 -6.84
N LYS A 5 4.69 -14.52 -5.55
CA LYS A 5 3.83 -13.61 -4.79
C LYS A 5 4.14 -12.17 -5.19
N GLN A 6 3.09 -11.37 -5.32
CA GLN A 6 3.18 -9.96 -5.69
C GLN A 6 2.21 -9.17 -4.81
N MET A 7 2.59 -7.94 -4.53
CA MET A 7 1.75 -6.91 -3.92
C MET A 7 1.54 -5.82 -4.96
N PHE A 8 0.36 -5.23 -5.02
CA PHE A 8 0.14 -4.03 -5.81
C PHE A 8 -0.01 -2.83 -4.88
N LEU A 9 0.55 -1.69 -5.28
CA LEU A 9 0.49 -0.45 -4.51
C LEU A 9 -0.37 0.57 -5.23
N ILE A 10 -1.24 1.24 -4.47
CA ILE A 10 -2.09 2.34 -4.94
C ILE A 10 -1.84 3.53 -4.03
N SER A 11 -1.48 4.66 -4.63
CA SER A 11 -1.36 5.94 -3.94
C SER A 11 -2.68 6.70 -4.04
N ARG A 12 -3.28 7.04 -2.89
CA ARG A 12 -4.51 7.82 -2.80
C ARG A 12 -4.18 9.25 -2.35
N CYS A 13 -4.37 10.21 -3.24
CA CYS A 13 -4.19 11.64 -2.97
C CYS A 13 -5.54 12.29 -2.65
N VAL A 14 -5.61 13.03 -1.55
CA VAL A 14 -6.80 13.79 -1.13
C VAL A 14 -6.50 15.27 -1.24
N TYR A 15 -7.10 15.93 -2.22
CA TYR A 15 -6.95 17.36 -2.45
C TYR A 15 -8.00 18.13 -1.62
N ILE A 16 -7.62 18.51 -0.41
CA ILE A 16 -8.49 19.25 0.52
C ILE A 16 -8.73 20.72 0.11
N SER A 17 -7.90 21.24 -0.80
CA SER A 17 -8.01 22.61 -1.32
C SER A 17 -9.08 22.76 -2.41
N THR A 18 -9.66 21.67 -2.92
CA THR A 18 -10.72 21.72 -3.92
C THR A 18 -12.11 21.63 -3.27
N SER A 19 -13.11 22.24 -3.90
CA SER A 19 -14.52 22.09 -3.53
C SER A 19 -15.34 21.63 -4.75
N PRO A 20 -15.91 20.41 -4.73
CA PRO A 20 -15.81 19.41 -3.65
C PRO A 20 -14.37 18.87 -3.49
N ILE A 21 -14.10 18.25 -2.33
CA ILE A 21 -12.83 17.54 -2.09
C ILE A 21 -12.62 16.54 -3.22
N LYS A 22 -11.46 16.58 -3.85
CA LYS A 22 -11.10 15.66 -4.93
C LYS A 22 -10.22 14.56 -4.36
N ILE A 23 -10.58 13.31 -4.64
CA ILE A 23 -9.79 12.13 -4.33
C ILE A 23 -9.30 11.54 -5.65
N VAL A 24 -8.01 11.24 -5.74
CA VAL A 24 -7.41 10.62 -6.93
C VAL A 24 -6.58 9.43 -6.48
N GLU A 25 -6.78 8.29 -7.13
CA GLU A 25 -6.00 7.09 -6.91
C GLU A 25 -5.08 6.86 -8.11
N HIS A 26 -3.80 6.59 -7.82
CA HIS A 26 -2.78 6.27 -8.82
C HIS A 26 -2.27 4.86 -8.54
N PHE A 27 -2.36 3.99 -9.54
CA PHE A 27 -1.62 2.74 -9.51
C PHE A 27 -0.13 3.08 -9.55
N VAL A 28 0.64 2.55 -8.58
CA VAL A 28 2.08 2.77 -8.48
C VAL A 28 2.78 1.68 -9.26
N GLU A 29 2.77 0.46 -8.73
CA GLU A 29 3.42 -0.68 -9.36
C GLU A 29 2.96 -2.02 -8.77
N PHE A 30 3.36 -3.10 -9.44
CA PHE A 30 3.41 -4.44 -8.86
C PHE A 30 4.80 -4.66 -8.26
N VAL A 31 4.84 -4.88 -6.96
CA VAL A 31 6.06 -5.23 -6.22
C VAL A 31 6.14 -6.75 -6.12
N LYS A 32 7.25 -7.31 -6.59
CA LYS A 32 7.56 -8.72 -6.37
C LYS A 32 7.93 -8.89 -4.91
N VAL A 33 7.26 -9.80 -4.21
CA VAL A 33 7.51 -10.02 -2.79
C VAL A 33 8.00 -11.45 -2.58
N ASP A 34 9.30 -11.58 -2.32
CA ASP A 34 9.92 -12.86 -1.98
C ASP A 34 9.71 -13.20 -0.48
N ASP A 35 9.75 -12.18 0.39
CA ASP A 35 9.43 -12.30 1.82
C ASP A 35 8.06 -11.69 2.14
N THR A 36 7.06 -12.55 2.36
CA THR A 36 5.70 -12.12 2.72
C THR A 36 5.44 -12.04 4.22
N THR A 37 6.48 -12.02 5.05
CA THR A 37 6.30 -11.59 6.44
C THR A 37 5.87 -10.13 6.48
N GLU A 38 5.25 -9.71 7.58
CA GLU A 38 4.85 -8.31 7.78
C GLU A 38 6.03 -7.35 7.59
N LYS A 39 7.21 -7.72 8.13
CA LYS A 39 8.44 -6.94 7.98
C LYS A 39 8.92 -6.91 6.53
N GLY A 40 8.94 -8.05 5.84
CA GLY A 40 9.33 -8.09 4.42
C GLY A 40 8.45 -7.21 3.54
N LEU A 41 7.13 -7.27 3.75
CA LEU A 41 6.18 -6.38 3.06
C LEU A 41 6.41 -4.91 3.42
N PHE A 42 6.63 -4.60 4.70
CA PHE A 42 6.92 -3.24 5.15
C PHE A 42 8.19 -2.69 4.49
N ASP A 43 9.28 -3.46 4.50
CA ASP A 43 10.56 -3.04 3.93
C ASP A 43 10.43 -2.74 2.42
N GLU A 44 9.66 -3.56 1.68
CA GLU A 44 9.35 -3.32 0.27
C GLU A 44 8.51 -2.05 0.05
N ILE A 45 7.50 -1.79 0.90
CA ILE A 45 6.71 -0.54 0.85
C ILE A 45 7.60 0.68 1.10
N ILE A 46 8.50 0.63 2.10
CA ILE A 46 9.44 1.71 2.40
C ILE A 46 10.35 1.98 1.20
N ASN A 47 10.83 0.92 0.54
CA ASN A 47 11.65 1.06 -0.66
C ASN A 47 10.91 1.82 -1.77
N VAL A 48 9.66 1.45 -2.06
CA VAL A 48 8.84 2.15 -3.07
C VAL A 48 8.58 3.61 -2.67
N ILE A 49 8.26 3.88 -1.41
CA ILE A 49 8.05 5.23 -0.89
C ILE A 49 9.30 6.10 -1.09
N ASN A 50 10.48 5.55 -0.78
CA ASN A 50 11.75 6.25 -0.97
C ASN A 50 12.05 6.53 -2.45
N ILE A 51 11.74 5.58 -3.34
CA ILE A 51 11.89 5.76 -4.81
C ILE A 51 10.98 6.88 -5.32
N LEU A 52 9.79 7.02 -4.74
CA LEU A 52 8.85 8.11 -5.05
C LEU A 52 9.21 9.43 -4.36
N GLU A 53 10.28 9.48 -3.57
CA GLU A 53 10.74 10.64 -2.80
C GLU A 53 9.65 11.20 -1.86
N LEU A 54 8.79 10.33 -1.33
CA LEU A 54 7.74 10.71 -0.40
C LEU A 54 8.23 10.60 1.05
N ASP A 55 7.83 11.54 1.91
CA ASP A 55 8.12 11.45 3.34
C ASP A 55 7.23 10.38 3.99
N ILE A 56 7.85 9.33 4.50
CA ILE A 56 7.19 8.25 5.23
C ILE A 56 6.36 8.75 6.41
N ASN A 57 6.77 9.84 7.06
CA ASN A 57 6.07 10.42 8.21
C ASN A 57 4.73 11.06 7.82
N ASP A 58 4.62 11.49 6.55
CA ASP A 58 3.41 12.09 5.99
C ASP A 58 2.48 11.06 5.32
N ILE A 59 2.90 9.79 5.26
CA ILE A 59 2.12 8.72 4.62
C ILE A 59 1.21 8.02 5.64
N ARG A 60 0.00 7.68 5.19
CA ARG A 60 -0.93 6.81 5.89
C ARG A 60 -1.14 5.52 5.08
N GLY A 61 -0.93 4.38 5.72
CA GLY A 61 -1.04 3.07 5.08
C GLY A 61 -2.36 2.36 5.41
N GLN A 62 -2.91 1.64 4.42
CA GLN A 62 -3.96 0.63 4.60
C GLN A 62 -3.53 -0.62 3.84
N GLY A 63 -3.60 -1.78 4.48
CA GLY A 63 -3.27 -3.07 3.87
C GLY A 63 -4.52 -3.87 3.53
N TYR A 64 -4.60 -4.38 2.30
CA TYR A 64 -5.62 -5.34 1.87
C TYR A 64 -4.93 -6.67 1.58
N ASP A 65 -5.39 -7.74 2.24
CA ASP A 65 -5.00 -9.12 1.95
C ASP A 65 -6.22 -9.82 1.36
N ASN A 66 -6.04 -10.50 0.22
CA ASN A 66 -7.09 -11.25 -0.46
C ASN A 66 -7.37 -12.61 0.21
N GLY A 67 -6.72 -12.90 1.34
CA GLY A 67 -7.07 -14.01 2.22
C GLY A 67 -8.34 -13.75 3.02
N SER A 68 -9.24 -14.74 3.08
CA SER A 68 -10.48 -14.75 3.87
C SER A 68 -10.30 -14.60 5.39
N ASN A 69 -9.11 -14.28 5.89
CA ASN A 69 -8.72 -14.36 7.29
C ASN A 69 -8.10 -13.09 7.92
N MET A 70 -8.12 -11.93 7.25
CA MET A 70 -7.94 -10.67 7.98
C MET A 70 -9.24 -10.30 8.70
N LYS A 71 -9.53 -10.98 9.82
CA LYS A 71 -10.35 -10.37 10.87
C LYS A 71 -9.54 -9.23 11.45
N GLY A 72 -10.04 -8.00 11.32
CA GLY A 72 -9.54 -6.89 12.14
C GLY A 72 -9.56 -7.28 13.62
N LYS A 73 -8.61 -6.77 14.41
CA LYS A 73 -8.60 -6.97 15.88
C LYS A 73 -9.87 -6.40 16.54
N SER A 74 -10.54 -5.48 15.85
CA SER A 74 -11.88 -5.01 16.15
C SER A 74 -12.85 -5.59 15.12
N GLN A 75 -13.84 -6.34 15.58
CA GLN A 75 -15.09 -6.45 14.82
C GLN A 75 -15.74 -5.06 14.87
N GLY A 76 -16.09 -4.53 13.71
CA GLY A 76 -17.22 -3.59 13.65
C GLY A 76 -18.49 -4.32 14.03
#